data_AF-A0A432TFU2-F1
#
_entry.id   AF-A0A432TFU2-F1
#
_cell.length_a   1.000
_cell.length_b   1.000
_cell.length_c   1.000
_cell.angle_alpha   90.00
_cell.angle_beta   90.00
_cell.angle_gamma   90.00
#
_symmetry.space_group_name_H-M   'P 1'
#
loop_
_entity.id
_entity.type
_entity.pdbx_description
1 polymer ?
#
loop_
_entity_poly.entity_id
_entity_poly.type
_entity_poly.pdbx_seq_one_letter_code
_entity_poly.pdbx_strand_id
1 'polypeptide(L)' 'ALDVLDSKPASHTFKIELICIVDSNNKGMYVSRTMKGEMMLPNSRLMHWAKQIFGWWYLRGYR' A
#
# COMPACT_ATOMS: atom_id res chain seq x y z
N ALA A 1 3.63 -18.55 10.97
CA ALA A 1 2.84 -19.79 10.99
C ALA A 1 1.41 -19.43 11.37
N LEU A 2 0.41 -20.19 10.95
CA LEU A 2 -0.99 -19.91 11.30
C LEU A 2 -1.30 -20.56 12.67
N ASP A 3 -1.62 -19.74 13.69
CA ASP A 3 -1.84 -20.20 15.07
C ASP A 3 -2.89 -21.31 15.21
N VAL A 4 -3.89 -21.31 14.32
CA VAL A 4 -4.94 -22.34 14.29
C VAL A 4 -4.40 -23.74 13.99
N LEU A 5 -3.31 -23.85 13.23
CA LEU A 5 -2.69 -25.15 12.91
C LEU A 5 -1.95 -25.73 14.13
N ASP A 6 -1.54 -24.87 15.07
CA ASP A 6 -0.90 -25.25 16.32
C ASP A 6 -1.90 -25.39 17.48
N SER A 7 -3.21 -25.41 17.20
CA SER A 7 -4.29 -25.41 18.22
C SER A 7 -4.22 -24.24 19.21
N LYS A 8 -3.61 -23.12 18.80
CA LYS A 8 -3.55 -21.88 19.59
C LYS A 8 -4.65 -20.91 19.14
N PRO A 9 -5.18 -20.08 20.06
CA PRO A 9 -6.10 -19.02 19.68
C PRO A 9 -5.43 -18.05 18.70
N ALA A 10 -6.19 -17.57 17.71
CA ALA A 10 -5.67 -16.64 16.70
C ALA A 10 -5.20 -15.34 17.37
N SER A 11 -3.91 -15.04 17.26
CA SER A 11 -3.31 -13.85 17.87
C SER A 11 -3.22 -12.65 16.91
N HIS A 12 -3.26 -12.91 15.60
CA HIS A 12 -3.09 -11.89 14.57
C HIS A 12 -4.43 -11.23 14.19
N THR A 13 -4.49 -9.91 14.32
CA THR A 13 -5.60 -9.07 13.84
C THR A 13 -5.19 -8.24 12.63
N PHE A 14 -6.16 -7.75 11.84
CA PHE A 14 -5.87 -6.86 10.73
C PHE A 14 -5.75 -5.40 11.20
N LYS A 15 -4.85 -4.65 10.58
CA LYS A 15 -4.72 -3.21 10.78
C LYS A 15 -5.37 -2.49 9.61
N ILE A 16 -6.34 -1.63 9.91
CA ILE A 16 -7.07 -0.88 8.87
C ILE A 16 -6.20 0.29 8.42
N GLU A 17 -5.56 0.14 7.27
CA GLU A 17 -4.77 1.18 6.62
C GLU A 17 -5.03 1.19 5.11
N LEU A 18 -5.15 2.38 4.54
CA LEU A 18 -5.31 2.60 3.12
C LEU A 18 -4.11 3.36 2.59
N ILE A 19 -3.51 2.84 1.53
CA ILE A 19 -2.45 3.51 0.77
C ILE A 19 -2.87 3.50 -0.70
N CYS A 20 -2.92 4.67 -1.31
CA CYS A 20 -3.31 4.86 -2.70
C CYS A 20 -2.34 5.79 -3.41
N ILE A 21 -1.92 5.39 -4.62
CA ILE A 21 -1.20 6.25 -5.56
C ILE A 21 -2.16 6.52 -6.72
N VAL A 22 -2.64 7.75 -6.80
CA VAL A 22 -3.53 8.23 -7.87
C VAL A 22 -2.65 8.83 -8.96
N ASP A 23 -2.67 8.28 -10.17
CA ASP A 23 -1.90 8.80 -11.30
C ASP A 23 -2.85 9.47 -12.31
N SER A 24 -2.54 10.71 -12.69
CA SER A 24 -3.26 11.50 -13.70
C SER A 24 -2.33 11.79 -14.87
N ASN A 25 -1.81 10.74 -15.51
CA ASN A 25 -0.99 10.67 -16.74
C ASN A 25 0.31 11.51 -16.81
N ASN A 26 0.39 12.64 -16.11
CA ASN A 26 1.49 13.60 -16.10
C ASN A 26 1.81 14.10 -14.67
N LYS A 27 0.99 13.73 -13.68
CA LYS A 27 1.10 14.06 -12.25
C LYS A 27 0.55 12.91 -11.43
N GLY A 28 1.19 12.58 -10.30
CA GLY A 28 0.67 11.60 -9.35
C GLY A 28 0.49 12.18 -7.95
N MET A 29 -0.50 11.66 -7.22
CA MET A 29 -0.83 12.00 -5.84
C MET A 29 -0.68 10.74 -4.96
N TYR A 30 -0.10 10.90 -3.78
CA TYR A 30 -0.09 9.85 -2.77
C TYR A 30 -1.09 10.17 -1.67
N VAL A 31 -1.93 9.20 -1.34
CA VAL A 31 -2.90 9.29 -0.26
C VAL A 31 -2.66 8.11 0.67
N SER A 32 -2.38 8.38 1.94
CA SER A 32 -2.45 7.36 2.98
C SER A 32 -3.45 7.76 4.05
N ARG A 33 -4.24 6.79 4.49
CA ARG A 33 -5.12 6.91 5.66
C ARG A 33 -4.80 5.80 6.60
N THR A 34 -4.46 6.16 7.82
CA THR A 34 -4.18 5.23 8.91
C THR A 34 -4.99 5.63 10.12
N MET A 35 -5.12 4.75 11.11
CA MET A 35 -5.76 5.09 12.39
C MET A 35 -5.06 6.25 13.13
N LYS A 36 -3.82 6.59 12.76
CA LYS A 36 -3.04 7.69 13.35
C LYS A 36 -3.21 9.02 12.61
N GLY A 37 -3.83 9.01 11.42
CA GLY A 37 -4.01 10.22 10.62
C GLY A 37 -3.98 9.96 9.12
N GLU A 38 -4.20 11.04 8.38
CA GLU A 38 -4.27 11.06 6.93
C GLU A 38 -3.13 11.90 6.36
N MET A 39 -2.47 11.41 5.31
CA MET A 39 -1.42 12.12 4.62
C MET A 39 -1.72 12.16 3.12
N MET A 40 -1.74 13.36 2.56
CA MET A 40 -1.90 13.59 1.12
C MET A 40 -0.70 14.37 0.61
N LEU A 41 0.12 13.73 -0.23
CA LEU A 41 1.25 14.41 -0.85
C LEU A 41 0.81 15.12 -2.13
N PRO A 42 1.32 16.34 -2.39
CA PRO A 42 0.93 17.11 -3.55
C PRO A 42 1.31 16.43 -4.86
N ASN A 43 0.56 16.77 -5.90
CA ASN A 43 0.73 16.27 -7.26
C ASN A 43 2.16 16.52 -7.79
N SER A 44 2.96 15.46 -7.93
CA SER A 44 4.32 15.53 -8.44
C SER A 44 4.59 14.50 -9.53
N ARG A 45 5.51 14.80 -10.45
CA ARG A 45 5.98 13.84 -11.46
C ARG A 45 6.73 12.65 -10.85
N LEU A 46 7.26 12.79 -9.64
CA LEU A 46 7.93 11.71 -8.92
C LEU A 46 6.94 10.58 -8.57
N MET A 47 5.69 10.92 -8.22
CA MET A 47 4.67 9.92 -7.90
C MET A 47 4.22 9.10 -9.11
N HIS A 48 4.31 9.67 -10.32
CA HIS A 48 4.07 8.93 -11.56
C HIS A 48 5.09 7.78 -11.74
N TRP A 49 6.37 8.06 -11.53
CA TRP A 49 7.41 7.03 -11.55
C TRP A 49 7.26 6.01 -10.41
N ALA A 50 6.87 6.46 -9.21
CA ALA A 50 6.60 5.58 -8.08
C ALA A 50 5.50 4.55 -8.40
N LYS A 51 4.44 4.96 -9.10
CA LYS A 51 3.37 4.06 -9.58
C LYS A 51 3.92 2.96 -10.51
N GLN A 52 4.79 3.35 -11.44
CA GLN A 52 5.36 2.43 -12.44
C GLN A 52 6.32 1.41 -11.78
N ILE A 53 7.18 1.88 -10.86
CA ILE A 53 8.09 1.02 -10.08
C ILE A 53 7.30 0.06 -9.19
N PHE A 54 6.24 0.54 -8.53
CA PHE A 54 5.38 -0.29 -7.68
C PHE A 54 4.77 -1.45 -8.46
N GLY A 55 4.25 -1.21 -9.67
CA GLY A 55 3.68 -2.25 -10.52
C GLY A 55 4.71 -3.32 -10.90
N TRP A 56 5.91 -2.90 -11.32
CA TRP A 56 7.00 -3.84 -11.64
C TRP A 56 7.42 -4.68 -10.44
N TRP A 57 7.64 -4.04 -9.28
CA TRP A 57 8.07 -4.73 -8.06
C TRP A 57 7.00 -5.68 -7.53
N TYR A 58 5.73 -5.24 -7.50
CA TYR A 58 4.60 -6.05 -7.06
C TYR A 58 4.43 -7.29 -7.94
N LEU A 59 4.36 -7.11 -9.27
CA LEU A 59 4.16 -8.22 -10.20
C LEU A 59 5.35 -9.17 -10.27
N ARG A 60 6.56 -8.72 -9.95
CA ARG A 60 7.76 -9.58 -9.88
C ARG A 60 7.62 -10.71 -8.84
N GLY A 61 6.80 -10.54 -7.80
CA GLY A 61 6.55 -11.59 -6.82
C GLY A 61 5.54 -12.64 -7.27
N TYR A 62 4.74 -12.34 -8.30
CA TYR A 62 3.68 -13.22 -8.81
C TYR A 62 3.99 -13.83 -10.18
N ARG A 63 5.10 -13.42 -10.80
CA ARG A 63 5.63 -13.98 -12.05
C ARG A 63 6.85 -14.82 -11.75
#